data_AF-A0A965FCK5-F1
#
_entry.id   AF-A0A965FCK5-F1
#
_cell.length_a   1.000
_cell.length_b   1.000
_cell.length_c   1.000
_cell.angle_alpha   90.00
_cell.angle_beta   90.00
_cell.angle_gamma   90.00
#
_symmetry.space_group_name_H-M   'P 1'
#
loop_
_entity.id
_entity.type
_entity.pdbx_description
1 polymer ?
#
loop_
_entity_poly.entity_id
_entity_poly.type
_entity_poly.pdbx_seq_one_letter_code
_entity_poly.pdbx_strand_id
1 'polypeptide(L)' 'MARVKTHQKCFVGNTIREEGEVFEYDGPRVTYFEYLEGDAVEISEPSDEPQRRKPGRPRKAGVNSDSTA' A
#
# COMPACT_ATOMS: atom_id res chain seq x y z
N MET A 1 -14.95 19.18 2.68
CA MET A 1 -15.08 17.78 2.23
C MET A 1 -14.89 17.74 0.73
N ALA A 2 -13.91 16.97 0.26
CA ALA A 2 -13.68 16.79 -1.16
C ALA A 2 -14.26 15.44 -1.61
N ARG A 3 -14.80 15.40 -2.81
CA ARG A 3 -15.28 14.15 -3.41
C ARG A 3 -14.11 13.50 -4.13
N VAL A 4 -13.73 12.30 -3.71
CA VAL A 4 -12.57 11.58 -4.26
C VAL A 4 -12.96 10.24 -4.84
N LYS A 5 -12.18 9.77 -5.81
CA LYS A 5 -12.26 8.44 -6.39
C LYS A 5 -10.94 7.70 -6.19
N THR A 6 -11.00 6.45 -5.77
CA THR A 6 -9.79 5.62 -5.57
C THR A 6 -9.26 5.06 -6.88
N HIS A 7 -7.94 5.12 -7.07
CA HIS A 7 -7.26 4.39 -8.15
C HIS A 7 -6.82 2.99 -7.76
N GLN A 8 -6.83 2.67 -6.46
CA GLN A 8 -6.43 1.37 -5.94
C GLN A 8 -7.20 1.05 -4.66
N LYS A 9 -7.25 -0.25 -4.32
CA LYS A 9 -7.81 -0.72 -3.06
C LYS A 9 -7.06 -0.10 -1.88
N CYS A 10 -7.77 0.57 -0.98
CA CYS A 10 -7.18 1.24 0.17
C CYS A 10 -8.10 1.17 1.40
N PHE A 11 -7.53 1.42 2.57
CA PHE A 11 -8.28 1.44 3.83
C PHE A 11 -8.46 2.88 4.27
N VAL A 12 -9.71 3.34 4.37
CA VAL A 12 -10.05 4.72 4.72
C VAL A 12 -10.97 4.70 5.94
N GLY A 13 -10.52 5.30 7.04
CA GLY A 13 -11.22 5.24 8.31
C GLY A 13 -11.32 3.80 8.82
N ASN A 14 -12.54 3.24 8.81
CA ASN A 14 -12.83 1.87 9.24
C ASN A 14 -13.32 0.97 8.09
N THR A 15 -13.22 1.43 6.85
CA THR A 15 -13.79 0.75 5.69
C THR A 15 -12.71 0.50 4.65
N ILE A 16 -12.74 -0.68 4.04
CA ILE A 16 -11.96 -0.99 2.85
C ILE A 16 -12.72 -0.40 1.66
N ARG A 17 -12.04 0.41 0.86
CA ARG A 17 -12.53 0.94 -0.41
C ARG A 17 -11.87 0.21 -1.56
N GLU A 18 -12.66 -0.17 -2.56
CA GLU A 18 -12.16 -0.84 -3.75
C GLU A 18 -11.67 0.17 -4.79
N GLU A 19 -10.99 -0.32 -5.83
CA GLU A 19 -10.57 0.50 -6.97
C GLU A 19 -11.77 1.08 -7.72
N GLY A 20 -11.71 2.38 -8.02
CA GLY A 20 -12.74 3.12 -8.75
C GLY A 20 -13.91 3.63 -7.90
N GLU A 21 -13.91 3.36 -6.59
CA GLU A 21 -14.97 3.75 -5.68
C GLU A 21 -14.94 5.25 -5.37
N VAL A 22 -16.11 5.90 -5.39
CA VAL A 22 -16.25 7.35 -5.13
C VAL A 22 -16.79 7.57 -3.72
N PHE A 23 -16.12 8.40 -2.92
CA PHE A 23 -16.55 8.72 -1.56
C PHE A 23 -16.12 10.13 -1.15
N GLU A 24 -16.66 10.60 -0.02
CA GLU A 24 -16.27 11.87 0.60
C GLU A 24 -15.07 11.67 1.51
N TYR A 25 -14.06 12.49 1.31
CA TYR A 25 -12.81 12.43 2.07
C TYR A 25 -12.48 13.78 2.67
N ASP A 26 -12.15 13.76 3.95
CA ASP A 26 -11.84 14.94 4.77
C ASP A 26 -10.44 14.84 5.38
N GLY A 27 -9.49 14.36 4.59
CA GLY A 27 -8.09 14.22 5.00
C GLY A 27 -7.11 14.90 4.03
N PRO A 28 -5.80 14.76 4.28
CA PRO A 28 -4.74 15.35 3.47
C PRO A 28 -4.77 14.84 2.03
N ARG A 29 -4.25 15.63 1.08
CA ARG A 29 -4.20 15.18 -0.31
C ARG A 29 -3.36 13.92 -0.46
N VAL A 30 -3.89 12.91 -1.18
CA VAL A 30 -3.16 11.67 -1.43
C VAL A 30 -3.18 11.31 -2.91
N THR A 31 -2.03 10.85 -3.44
CA THR A 31 -1.79 10.57 -4.86
C THR A 31 -2.68 9.47 -5.42
N TYR A 32 -3.09 8.52 -4.59
CA TYR A 32 -3.96 7.41 -5.02
C TYR A 32 -5.46 7.78 -5.04
N PHE A 33 -5.79 9.05 -4.77
CA PHE A 33 -7.13 9.61 -4.88
C PHE A 33 -7.24 10.63 -6.04
N GLU A 34 -8.25 10.44 -6.88
CA GLU A 34 -8.68 11.39 -7.90
C GLU A 34 -9.71 12.33 -7.29
N TYR A 35 -9.38 13.62 -7.15
CA TYR A 35 -10.29 14.63 -6.59
C TYR A 35 -11.25 15.10 -7.67
N LEU A 36 -12.52 14.75 -7.55
CA LEU A 36 -13.57 15.02 -8.54
C LEU A 36 -14.23 16.40 -8.33
N GLU A 37 -14.44 16.83 -7.08
CA GLU A 37 -15.07 18.11 -6.74
C GLU A 37 -14.46 18.70 -5.44
N GLY A 38 -14.00 19.95 -5.51
CA GLY A 38 -13.47 20.76 -4.39
C GLY A 38 -11.97 21.00 -4.47
N ASP A 39 -11.55 22.28 -4.42
CA ASP A 39 -10.14 22.70 -4.40
C ASP A 39 -9.37 21.98 -3.28
N ALA A 40 -8.53 21.02 -3.70
CA ALA A 40 -7.73 20.21 -2.79
C ALA A 40 -6.55 21.04 -2.25
N VAL A 41 -6.51 21.24 -0.93
CA VAL A 41 -5.38 21.85 -0.23
C VAL A 41 -4.13 21.00 -0.50
N GLU A 42 -3.20 21.54 -1.29
CA GLU A 42 -1.91 20.91 -1.60
C GLU A 42 -1.03 20.83 -0.35
N ILE A 43 -0.82 19.62 0.16
CA ILE A 43 0.28 19.32 1.07
C ILE A 43 0.98 18.09 0.49
N SER A 44 2.27 18.25 0.22
CA SER A 44 3.16 17.33 -0.48
C SER A 44 3.38 16.03 0.31
N GLU A 45 3.08 14.88 -0.30
CA GLU A 45 3.26 13.52 0.26
C GLU A 45 4.73 13.09 0.35
N PRO A 46 5.10 12.21 1.31
CA PRO A 46 6.08 11.17 1.06
C PRO A 46 5.40 9.89 0.55
N SER A 47 5.85 9.44 -0.63
CA SER A 47 5.45 8.23 -1.34
C SER A 47 5.80 6.96 -0.57
N ASP A 48 4.81 6.14 -0.21
CA ASP A 48 5.00 4.81 0.39
C ASP A 48 4.87 3.74 -0.71
N GLU A 49 5.99 3.45 -1.38
CA GLU A 49 6.11 2.37 -2.36
C GLU A 49 6.10 1.02 -1.61
N PRO A 50 5.29 0.02 -2.02
CA PRO A 50 5.18 -1.23 -1.29
C PRO A 50 6.53 -1.97 -1.32
N GLN A 51 7.24 -1.97 -0.18
CA GLN A 51 8.49 -2.70 -0.02
C GLN A 51 8.27 -4.20 -0.27
N ARG A 52 8.57 -4.64 -1.48
CA ARG A 52 8.59 -6.05 -1.86
C ARG A 52 9.55 -6.80 -0.94
N ARG A 53 9.02 -7.66 -0.08
CA ARG A 53 9.82 -8.54 0.79
C ARG A 53 10.73 -9.40 -0.09
N LYS A 54 12.04 -9.26 0.08
CA LYS A 54 13.03 -10.09 -0.61
C LYS A 54 12.82 -11.56 -0.22
N PRO A 55 12.80 -12.50 -1.17
CA PRO A 55 12.66 -13.92 -0.87
C PRO A 55 13.85 -14.38 -0.01
N GLY A 56 13.54 -15.09 1.08
CA GLY A 56 14.52 -15.57 2.05
C GLY A 56 15.53 -16.55 1.45
N ARG A 57 16.78 -16.44 1.90
CA ARG A 57 17.90 -17.32 1.53
C ARG A 57 17.54 -18.79 1.83
N PRO A 58 17.76 -19.74 0.90
CA PRO A 58 17.48 -21.15 1.17
C PRO A 58 18.38 -21.69 2.28
N ARG A 59 17.81 -22.49 3.18
CA ARG A 59 18.54 -23.19 4.24
C ARG A 59 19.48 -24.20 3.59
N LYS A 60 20.78 -24.11 3.90
CA LYS A 60 21.78 -25.12 3.50
C LYS A 60 21.42 -26.42 4.22
N ALA A 61 20.99 -27.43 3.48
CA ALA A 61 20.84 -28.78 3.99
C ALA A 61 22.24 -29.25 4.44
N GLY A 62 22.39 -29.50 5.75
CA GLY A 62 23.57 -30.14 6.29
C GLY A 62 23.60 -31.58 5.79
N VAL A 63 24.47 -31.83 4.80
CA VAL A 63 25.07 -33.14 4.57
C VAL A 63 25.84 -33.49 5.83
N ASN A 64 25.37 -34.48 6.58
CA ASN A 64 26.23 -35.24 7.49
C ASN A 64 26.70 -36.46 6.70
N SER A 65 27.83 -36.29 6.04
CA SER A 65 28.76 -37.38 5.75
C SER A 65 29.70 -37.48 6.94
N ASP A 66 29.59 -38.55 7.74
CA ASP A 66 30.79 -39.20 8.27
C ASP A 66 30.47 -40.63 8.71
N SER A 67 31.14 -41.56 8.03
CA SER A 67 31.44 -42.92 8.46
C SER A 67 32.34 -42.90 9.71
N THR A 68 32.69 -44.09 10.21
CA THR A 68 33.65 -44.40 11.30
C THR A 68 32.98 -44.42 12.69
N ALA A 69 32.92 -45.51 13.46
CA ALA A 69 33.77 -46.71 13.57
C ALA A 69 32.94 -47.98 13.83
#